data_AF-A0A447N7E2-F1
#
_entry.id   AF-A0A447N7E2-F1
#
_cell.length_a   1.000
_cell.length_b   1.000
_cell.length_c   1.000
_cell.angle_alpha   90.00
_cell.angle_beta   90.00
_cell.angle_gamma   90.00
#
_symmetry.space_group_name_H-M   'P 1'
#
loop_
_entity.id
_entity.type
_entity.pdbx_description
1 polymer ?
#
loop_
_entity_poly.entity_id
_entity_poly.type
_entity_poly.pdbx_seq_one_letter_code
_entity_poly.pdbx_strand_id
1 'polypeptide(L)' 'MELLILVWRQYRWPFISVMALSLASAALGIGLIAFINQRLIETVDTNVMVLRNFSACSCC' A
#
# COMPACT_ATOMS: atom_id res chain seq x y z
N MET A 1 -41.29 22.57 3.34
CA MET A 1 -40.98 21.24 2.76
C MET A 1 -39.48 20.94 2.94
N GLU A 2 -39.04 20.65 4.16
CA GLU A 2 -37.59 20.58 4.55
C GLU A 2 -36.93 19.21 4.29
N LEU A 3 -37.73 18.18 4.04
CA LEU A 3 -37.29 16.79 3.87
C LEU A 3 -36.33 16.61 2.68
N LEU A 4 -36.54 17.35 1.59
CA LEU A 4 -35.74 17.23 0.37
C LEU A 4 -34.30 17.78 0.56
N ILE A 5 -34.14 18.83 1.37
CA ILE A 5 -32.85 19.44 1.68
C ILE A 5 -32.05 18.56 2.65
N LEU A 6 -32.74 17.92 3.62
CA LEU A 6 -32.12 16.94 4.51
C LEU A 6 -31.68 15.70 3.77
N VAL A 7 -32.50 15.12 2.89
CA VAL A 7 -32.10 13.99 2.03
C VAL A 7 -30.90 14.37 1.16
N TRP A 8 -30.90 15.54 0.54
CA TRP A 8 -29.80 15.93 -0.36
C TRP A 8 -28.48 16.15 0.39
N ARG A 9 -28.51 16.74 1.58
CA ARG A 9 -27.33 16.95 2.42
C ARG A 9 -26.90 15.67 3.15
N GLN A 10 -27.83 14.88 3.66
CA GLN A 10 -27.55 13.56 4.25
C GLN A 10 -27.15 12.51 3.24
N TYR A 11 -27.43 12.64 1.94
CA TYR A 11 -27.00 11.65 0.95
C TYR A 11 -25.59 11.94 0.42
N ARG A 12 -25.22 13.22 0.31
CA ARG A 12 -23.94 13.62 -0.31
C ARG A 12 -22.73 13.40 0.61
N TRP A 13 -22.88 13.72 1.89
CA TRP A 13 -21.83 13.52 2.89
C TRP A 13 -21.45 12.05 3.14
N PRO A 14 -22.39 11.10 3.33
CA PRO A 14 -22.01 9.70 3.51
C PRO A 14 -21.40 9.12 2.23
N PHE A 15 -21.86 9.52 1.04
CA PHE A 15 -21.26 9.06 -0.21
C PHE A 15 -19.79 9.51 -0.32
N ILE A 16 -19.50 10.78 -0.01
CA ILE A 16 -18.12 11.29 0.03
C ILE A 16 -17.30 10.58 1.10
N SER A 17 -17.85 10.36 2.30
CA SER A 17 -17.17 9.63 3.37
C SER A 17 -16.82 8.20 2.95
N VAL A 18 -17.75 7.47 2.33
CA VAL A 18 -17.51 6.10 1.84
C VAL A 18 -16.48 6.10 0.70
N MET A 19 -16.55 7.05 -0.23
CA MET A 19 -15.57 7.19 -1.30
C MET A 19 -14.17 7.50 -0.77
N ALA A 20 -14.05 8.43 0.17
CA ALA A 20 -12.77 8.78 0.80
C ALA A 20 -12.20 7.61 1.60
N LEU A 21 -13.05 6.91 2.37
CA LEU A 21 -12.64 5.74 3.15
C LEU A 21 -12.21 4.58 2.24
N SER A 22 -12.89 4.40 1.11
CA SER A 22 -12.52 3.40 0.09
C SER A 22 -11.18 3.75 -0.57
N LEU A 23 -10.97 5.02 -0.92
CA LEU A 23 -9.69 5.48 -1.48
C LEU A 23 -8.55 5.32 -0.48
N ALA A 24 -8.79 5.67 0.79
CA ALA A 24 -7.81 5.52 1.86
C ALA A 24 -7.47 4.05 2.10
N SER A 25 -8.48 3.17 2.15
CA SER A 25 -8.28 1.73 2.30
C SER A 25 -7.49 1.14 1.13
N ALA A 26 -7.82 1.53 -0.10
CA ALA A 26 -7.06 1.13 -1.28
C ALA A 26 -5.61 1.64 -1.20
N ALA A 27 -5.40 2.95 -0.99
CA ALA A 27 -4.06 3.52 -0.89
C ALA A 27 -3.20 2.86 0.19
N LEU A 28 -3.78 2.54 1.35
CA LEU A 28 -3.12 1.79 2.41
C LEU A 28 -2.76 0.36 1.97
N GLY A 29 -3.66 -0.33 1.28
CA GLY A 29 -3.40 -1.67 0.74
C GLY A 29 -2.25 -1.67 -0.28
N ILE A 30 -2.33 -0.80 -1.30
CA ILE A 30 -1.26 -0.65 -2.30
C ILE A 30 0.06 -0.25 -1.62
N GLY A 31 0.01 0.71 -0.69
CA GLY A 31 1.19 1.19 0.04
C GLY A 31 1.86 0.10 0.87
N LEU A 32 1.09 -0.73 1.56
CA LEU A 32 1.62 -1.86 2.33
C LEU A 32 2.29 -2.89 1.40
N ILE A 33 1.67 -3.22 0.27
CA ILE A 33 2.23 -4.15 -0.71
C ILE A 33 3.54 -3.59 -1.30
N ALA A 34 3.59 -2.30 -1.61
CA ALA A 34 4.81 -1.63 -2.09
C ALA A 34 5.92 -1.64 -1.02
N PHE A 35 5.57 -1.39 0.25
CA PHE A 35 6.51 -1.43 1.38
C PHE A 35 7.12 -2.82 1.59
N ILE A 36 6.30 -3.88 1.52
CA ILE A 36 6.79 -5.27 1.62
C ILE A 36 7.76 -5.58 0.48
N ASN A 37 7.43 -5.19 -0.75
CA ASN A 37 8.34 -5.39 -1.89
C ASN A 37 9.66 -4.62 -1.72
N GLN A 38 9.62 -3.38 -1.20
CA GLN A 38 10.82 -2.59 -0.99
C GLN A 38 11.75 -3.22 0.06
N ARG A 39 11.20 -3.63 1.21
CA ARG A 39 11.97 -4.33 2.25
C ARG A 39 12.50 -5.68 1.76
N LEU A 40 11.73 -6.39 0.94
CA LEU A 40 12.17 -7.66 0.36
C LEU A 40 13.37 -7.47 -0.58
N ILE A 41 13.35 -6.46 -1.46
CA ILE A 41 14.49 -6.12 -2.33
C ILE A 41 15.75 -5.84 -1.49
N GLU A 42 15.65 -5.02 -0.43
CA GLU A 42 16.83 -4.69 0.41
C GLU A 42 17.44 -5.94 1.08
N THR A 43 16.60 -6.88 1.51
CA THR A 43 17.05 -8.16 2.07
C THR A 43 17.59 -9.13 1.00
N VAL A 44 17.05 -9.09 -0.22
CA VAL A 44 17.53 -9.93 -1.33
C VAL A 44 18.87 -9.42 -1.85
N ASP A 45 19.08 -8.10 -1.97
CA ASP A 45 20.36 -7.51 -2.37
C ASP A 45 21.49 -7.88 -1.42
N THR A 46 21.25 -7.84 -0.11
CA THR A 46 22.22 -8.30 0.90
C THR A 46 22.49 -9.81 0.80
N ASN A 47 21.47 -10.63 0.56
CA ASN A 47 21.63 -12.08 0.38
C ASN A 47 22.39 -12.43 -0.91
N VAL A 48 22.09 -11.75 -2.02
CA VAL A 48 22.79 -11.91 -3.31
C VAL A 48 24.25 -11.49 -3.20
N MET A 49 24.56 -10.43 -2.45
CA MET A 49 25.94 -10.04 -2.16
C MET A 49 26.69 -11.12 -1.36
N VAL A 50 26.04 -11.73 -0.36
CA VAL A 50 26.61 -12.84 0.42
C VAL A 50 26.81 -14.10 -0.44
N LEU A 51 25.83 -14.49 -1.25
CA LEU A 51 25.93 -15.62 -2.18
C LEU A 51 27.03 -15.41 -3.23
N ARG A 52 27.20 -14.18 -3.72
CA ARG A 52 28.28 -13.83 -4.65
C ARG A 52 29.65 -13.90 -4.00
N ASN A 53 29.78 -13.49 -2.75
CA ASN A 53 31.01 -13.66 -1.98
C ASN A 53 31.33 -15.13 -1.70
N PHE A 54 30.32 -15.98 -1.44
CA PHE A 54 30.50 -17.42 -1.27
C PHE A 54 30.99 -18.11 -2.54
N SER A 55 30.39 -17.80 -3.68
CA SER A 55 30.82 -18.34 -4.98
C SER A 55 32.18 -17.80 -5.45
N ALA A 56 32.51 -16.56 -5.11
CA ALA A 56 33.84 -15.98 -5.41
C ALA A 56 34.94 -16.58 -4.52
N CYS A 57 34.67 -16.87 -3.24
CA CYS A 57 35.65 -17.46 -2.32
C CYS A 57 35.84 -18.97 -2.55
N SER A 58 34.82 -19.68 -3.07
CA SER A 58 34.90 -21.12 -3.39
C SER A 58 35.73 -21.44 -4.66
N CYS A 59 36.28 -20.43 -5.34
CA CYS A 59 37.12 -20.58 -6.53
C CYS A 59 38.64 -20.51 -6.23
N CYS A 60 39.03 -20.34 -4.96
CA CYS A 60 40.42 -20.48 -4.51
C CYS A 60 40.68 -21.86 -3.90
#